data_AF-A0A2N7BBZ9-F1
#
_entry.id   AF-A0A2N7BBZ9-F1
#
_cell.length_a   1.000
_cell.length_b   1.000
_cell.length_c   1.000
_cell.angle_alpha   90.00
_cell.angle_beta   90.00
_cell.angle_gamma   90.00
#
_symmetry.space_group_name_H-M   'P 1'
#
loop_
_entity.id
_entity.type
_entity.pdbx_description
1 polymer ?
#
loop_
_entity_poly.entity_id
_entity_poly.type
_entity_poly.pdbx_seq_one_letter_code
_entity_poly.pdbx_strand_id
1 'polypeptide(L)'
;MPSDTVAYCLSLWQQHPFHFQITRPRRSKFGDYAYCSLKGHRISINGNMNRYAFLITYLHEVAHQRVCIRFGTGVDPHGRSWKKMFRELLQPVLTEGVFPADILLPLLDYARDPKAATASHQPLYQALRRYDQHPEGTLRLVEVPENQSFELGGRTFIKHQKRRTRFLCTDQQNGRQYTVPAEAMVRLLEVRIEPNSRY
;
A
#
# COMPACT_ATOMS: atom_id res chain seq x y z
N MET A 1 -6.94 5.89 -8.39
CA MET A 1 -5.80 6.67 -8.94
C MET A 1 -6.19 8.14 -9.02
N PRO A 2 -5.24 9.10 -9.14
CA PRO A 2 -5.58 10.50 -9.42
C PRO A 2 -6.47 10.61 -10.68
N SER A 3 -7.43 11.52 -10.68
CA SER A 3 -8.40 11.67 -11.79
C SER A 3 -7.70 11.93 -13.13
N ASP A 4 -6.68 12.78 -13.10
CA ASP A 4 -6.04 13.32 -14.30
C ASP A 4 -5.16 12.28 -15.00
N THR A 5 -4.86 11.16 -14.33
CA THR A 5 -4.12 10.04 -14.92
C THR A 5 -5.01 8.99 -15.56
N VAL A 6 -6.33 9.05 -15.37
CA VAL A 6 -7.26 8.02 -15.87
C VAL A 6 -7.20 7.94 -17.40
N ALA A 7 -7.19 9.09 -18.10
CA ALA A 7 -7.11 9.12 -19.55
C ALA A 7 -5.80 8.49 -20.06
N TYR A 8 -4.68 8.75 -19.40
CA TYR A 8 -3.39 8.13 -19.72
C TYR A 8 -3.42 6.62 -19.47
N CYS A 9 -3.90 6.17 -18.32
CA CYS A 9 -4.01 4.74 -18.02
C CYS A 9 -4.94 4.01 -19.00
N LEU A 10 -6.04 4.65 -19.41
CA LEU A 10 -6.98 4.12 -20.39
C LEU A 10 -6.34 4.01 -21.77
N SER A 11 -5.57 5.01 -22.21
CA SER A 11 -4.88 4.95 -23.50
C SER A 11 -3.85 3.82 -23.54
N LEU A 12 -3.15 3.56 -22.43
CA LEU A 12 -2.24 2.40 -22.32
C LEU A 12 -2.99 1.07 -22.48
N TRP A 13 -4.21 0.97 -21.96
CA TRP A 13 -5.06 -0.20 -22.14
C TRP A 13 -5.58 -0.30 -23.58
N GLN A 14 -6.00 0.80 -24.19
CA GLN A 14 -6.50 0.82 -25.58
C GLN A 14 -5.43 0.39 -26.59
N GLN A 15 -4.16 0.80 -26.38
CA GLN A 15 -3.05 0.41 -27.24
C GLN A 15 -2.80 -1.10 -27.22
N HIS A 16 -2.86 -1.73 -26.04
CA HIS A 16 -2.68 -3.17 -25.86
C HIS A 16 -3.65 -3.69 -24.81
N PRO A 17 -4.86 -4.12 -25.22
CA PRO A 17 -5.89 -4.53 -24.29
C PRO A 17 -5.49 -5.70 -23.39
N PHE A 18 -5.96 -5.66 -22.16
CA PHE A 18 -5.84 -6.73 -21.18
C PHE A 18 -7.10 -6.81 -20.32
N HIS A 19 -7.37 -7.98 -19.74
CA HIS A 19 -8.44 -8.09 -18.75
C HIS A 19 -7.98 -7.47 -17.43
N PHE A 20 -8.65 -6.39 -17.00
CA PHE A 20 -8.34 -5.68 -15.77
C PHE A 20 -9.32 -6.02 -14.66
N GLN A 21 -8.81 -6.32 -13.45
CA GLN A 21 -9.64 -6.64 -12.30
C GLN A 21 -9.14 -5.97 -11.03
N ILE A 22 -10.04 -5.29 -10.31
CA ILE A 22 -9.78 -4.86 -8.93
C ILE A 22 -10.13 -6.02 -7.99
N THR A 23 -9.19 -6.41 -7.13
CA THR A 23 -9.33 -7.57 -6.25
C THR A 23 -9.36 -7.18 -4.78
N ARG A 24 -9.89 -8.09 -3.95
CA ARG A 24 -9.74 -7.98 -2.49
C ARG A 24 -8.26 -7.94 -2.10
N PRO A 25 -7.90 -7.27 -0.99
CA PRO A 25 -6.50 -7.09 -0.60
C PRO A 25 -5.80 -8.42 -0.36
N ARG A 26 -4.68 -8.64 -1.05
CA ARG A 26 -3.77 -9.77 -0.83
C ARG A 26 -2.56 -9.30 -0.05
N ARG A 27 -2.11 -10.10 0.91
CA ARG A 27 -0.91 -9.79 1.71
C ARG A 27 0.41 -10.01 0.95
N SER A 28 0.43 -10.93 -0.01
CA SER A 28 1.65 -11.34 -0.72
C SER A 28 2.00 -10.45 -1.92
N LYS A 29 1.03 -9.70 -2.47
CA LYS A 29 1.23 -8.87 -3.67
C LYS A 29 0.22 -7.73 -3.73
N PHE A 30 0.63 -6.58 -4.27
CA PHE A 30 -0.22 -5.42 -4.50
C PHE A 30 -0.90 -5.44 -5.87
N GLY A 31 -0.15 -5.88 -6.89
CA GLY A 31 -0.60 -6.12 -8.25
C GLY A 31 -0.17 -7.49 -8.75
N ASP A 32 -0.68 -7.89 -9.90
CA ASP A 32 -0.26 -9.11 -10.59
C ASP A 32 -0.55 -9.00 -12.09
N TYR A 33 0.48 -9.15 -12.91
CA TYR A 33 0.38 -9.42 -14.33
C TYR A 33 0.50 -10.93 -14.61
N ALA A 34 -0.40 -11.45 -15.45
CA ALA A 34 -0.34 -12.82 -15.93
C ALA A 34 -0.68 -12.90 -17.42
N TYR A 35 -0.03 -13.82 -18.13
CA TYR A 35 -0.31 -14.13 -19.52
C TYR A 35 -0.53 -15.63 -19.71
N CYS A 36 -1.55 -15.99 -20.49
CA CYS A 36 -1.83 -17.35 -20.91
C CYS A 36 -2.37 -17.29 -22.35
N SER A 37 -1.91 -18.18 -23.23
CA SER A 37 -2.33 -18.20 -24.64
C SER A 37 -3.85 -18.25 -24.82
N LEU A 38 -4.57 -18.97 -23.95
CA LEU A 38 -6.02 -19.10 -24.00
C LEU A 38 -6.78 -17.92 -23.35
N LYS A 39 -6.17 -17.23 -22.37
CA LYS A 39 -6.84 -16.21 -21.55
C LYS A 39 -6.34 -14.78 -21.84
N GLY A 40 -5.33 -14.64 -22.70
CA GLY A 40 -4.68 -13.38 -23.01
C GLY A 40 -3.95 -12.76 -21.82
N HIS A 41 -3.74 -11.44 -21.92
CA HIS A 41 -3.13 -10.62 -20.88
C HIS A 41 -4.12 -10.28 -19.78
N ARG A 42 -3.69 -10.39 -18.52
CA ARG A 42 -4.49 -10.11 -17.34
C ARG A 42 -3.70 -9.28 -16.35
N ILE A 43 -4.32 -8.25 -15.80
CA ILE A 43 -3.76 -7.43 -14.73
C ILE A 43 -4.78 -7.36 -13.59
N SER A 44 -4.32 -7.60 -12.37
CA SER A 44 -5.14 -7.39 -11.16
C SER A 44 -4.44 -6.51 -10.15
N ILE A 45 -5.19 -5.67 -9.43
CA ILE A 45 -4.66 -4.76 -8.41
C ILE A 45 -5.56 -4.79 -7.17
N ASN A 46 -4.96 -4.74 -5.97
CA ASN A 46 -5.70 -4.65 -4.73
C ASN A 46 -6.50 -3.34 -4.64
N GLY A 47 -7.79 -3.43 -4.31
CA GLY A 47 -8.70 -2.27 -4.28
C GLY A 47 -8.58 -1.34 -3.06
N ASN A 48 -7.79 -1.70 -2.04
CA ASN A 48 -7.65 -0.92 -0.81
C ASN A 48 -6.45 0.04 -0.80
N MET A 49 -5.76 0.19 -1.93
CA MET A 49 -4.58 1.04 -2.02
C MET A 49 -4.99 2.51 -2.14
N ASN A 50 -4.19 3.41 -1.55
CA ASN A 50 -4.37 4.82 -1.82
C ASN A 50 -4.15 5.14 -3.31
N ARG A 51 -4.66 6.29 -3.76
CA ARG A 51 -4.72 6.65 -5.18
C ARG A 51 -3.35 6.64 -5.87
N TYR A 52 -2.29 7.06 -5.18
CA TYR A 52 -0.94 7.15 -5.75
C TYR A 52 -0.28 5.78 -5.84
N ALA A 53 -0.41 4.97 -4.78
CA ALA A 53 0.10 3.61 -4.76
C ALA A 53 -0.59 2.76 -5.86
N PHE A 54 -1.90 2.95 -6.06
CA PHE A 54 -2.64 2.30 -7.13
C PHE A 54 -2.08 2.62 -8.52
N LEU A 55 -1.80 3.90 -8.81
CA LEU A 55 -1.26 4.33 -10.10
C LEU A 55 0.12 3.71 -10.36
N ILE A 56 1.02 3.76 -9.37
CA ILE A 56 2.36 3.19 -9.47
C ILE A 56 2.27 1.68 -9.72
N THR A 57 1.42 0.97 -8.98
CA THR A 57 1.20 -0.48 -9.18
C THR A 57 0.55 -0.79 -10.53
N TYR A 58 -0.36 0.05 -11.02
CA TYR A 58 -0.92 -0.13 -12.36
C TYR A 58 0.17 -0.06 -13.44
N LEU A 59 1.00 0.98 -13.41
CA LEU A 59 2.09 1.12 -14.38
C LEU A 59 3.14 0.02 -14.23
N HIS A 60 3.34 -0.52 -13.03
CA HIS A 60 4.19 -1.67 -12.77
C HIS A 60 3.72 -2.91 -13.54
N GLU A 61 2.43 -3.24 -13.43
CA GLU A 61 1.87 -4.40 -14.11
C GLU A 61 1.76 -4.19 -15.63
N VAL A 62 1.45 -2.97 -16.07
CA VAL A 62 1.49 -2.63 -17.52
C VAL A 62 2.90 -2.77 -18.07
N ALA A 63 3.95 -2.42 -17.31
CA ALA A 63 5.32 -2.61 -17.76
C ALA A 63 5.65 -4.10 -18.00
N HIS A 64 5.16 -5.02 -17.15
CA HIS A 64 5.29 -6.46 -17.40
C HIS A 64 4.58 -6.88 -18.69
N GLN A 65 3.37 -6.38 -18.93
CA GLN A 65 2.64 -6.64 -20.16
C GLN A 65 3.42 -6.16 -21.39
N ARG A 66 3.92 -4.92 -21.39
CA ARG A 66 4.67 -4.34 -22.51
C ARG A 66 5.97 -5.09 -22.79
N VAL A 67 6.66 -5.54 -21.74
CA VAL A 67 7.84 -6.42 -21.88
C VAL A 67 7.43 -7.76 -22.50
N CYS A 68 6.37 -8.38 -22.01
CA CYS A 68 5.89 -9.66 -22.54
C CYS A 68 5.47 -9.56 -24.02
N ILE A 69 4.81 -8.48 -24.42
CA ILE A 69 4.42 -8.24 -25.83
C ILE A 69 5.66 -8.07 -26.70
N ARG A 70 6.66 -7.30 -26.22
CA ARG A 70 7.83 -6.94 -27.02
C ARG A 70 8.88 -8.05 -27.10
N PHE A 71 9.03 -8.84 -26.05
CA PHE A 71 10.16 -9.75 -25.88
C PHE A 71 9.75 -11.18 -25.50
N GLY A 72 8.47 -11.46 -25.30
CA GLY A 72 7.96 -12.78 -24.89
C GLY A 72 8.01 -13.03 -23.38
N THR A 73 7.63 -14.25 -22.97
CA THR A 73 7.46 -14.65 -21.56
C THR A 73 8.75 -15.06 -20.85
N GLY A 74 9.86 -15.23 -21.58
CA GLY A 74 11.14 -15.69 -21.04
C GLY A 74 12.05 -14.59 -20.48
N VAL A 75 11.56 -13.35 -20.40
CA VAL A 75 12.35 -12.22 -19.90
C VAL A 75 12.32 -12.15 -18.39
N ASP A 76 13.48 -11.88 -17.79
CA ASP A 76 13.60 -11.69 -16.35
C ASP A 76 12.60 -10.65 -15.82
N PRO A 77 11.77 -11.01 -14.83
CA PRO A 77 10.91 -10.05 -14.17
C PRO A 77 11.79 -8.99 -13.51
N HIS A 78 11.43 -7.72 -13.71
CA HIS A 78 12.16 -6.57 -13.14
C HIS A 78 13.62 -6.45 -13.62
N GLY A 79 13.99 -7.12 -14.71
CA GLY A 79 15.27 -6.97 -15.41
C GLY A 79 15.40 -5.64 -16.17
N ARG A 80 16.48 -5.47 -16.94
CA ARG A 80 16.78 -4.21 -17.64
C ARG A 80 15.63 -3.73 -18.54
N SER A 81 15.00 -4.65 -19.28
CA SER A 81 13.87 -4.34 -20.18
C SER A 81 12.66 -3.83 -19.40
N TRP A 82 12.34 -4.46 -18.27
CA TRP A 82 11.24 -4.02 -17.41
C TRP A 82 11.53 -2.68 -16.76
N LYS A 83 12.73 -2.47 -16.22
CA LYS A 83 13.11 -1.17 -15.60
C LYS A 83 13.03 -0.03 -16.61
N LYS A 84 13.50 -0.26 -17.85
CA LYS A 84 13.39 0.73 -18.93
C LYS A 84 11.92 1.03 -19.24
N MET A 85 11.11 0.00 -19.49
CA MET A 85 9.69 0.14 -19.81
C MET A 85 8.90 0.83 -18.68
N PHE A 86 9.15 0.44 -17.44
CA PHE A 86 8.49 1.05 -16.28
C PHE A 86 8.82 2.54 -16.16
N ARG A 87 10.08 2.94 -16.37
CA ARG A 87 10.46 4.38 -16.41
C ARG A 87 9.76 5.14 -17.53
N GLU A 88 9.72 4.56 -18.73
CA GLU A 88 9.03 5.16 -19.89
C GLU A 88 7.54 5.38 -19.60
N LEU A 89 6.88 4.39 -18.97
CA LEU A 89 5.46 4.48 -18.61
C LEU A 89 5.19 5.42 -17.44
N LEU A 90 6.14 5.56 -16.51
CA LEU A 90 6.02 6.43 -15.34
C LEU A 90 6.28 7.89 -15.69
N GLN A 91 7.17 8.18 -16.64
CA GLN A 91 7.62 9.53 -16.95
C GLN A 91 6.49 10.56 -17.22
N PRO A 92 5.42 10.25 -17.99
CA PRO A 92 4.35 11.22 -18.26
C PRO A 92 3.55 11.65 -17.03
N VAL A 93 3.61 10.88 -15.95
CA VAL A 93 2.87 11.16 -14.71
C VAL A 93 3.77 11.65 -13.57
N LEU A 94 5.09 11.81 -13.79
CA LEU A 94 6.03 12.33 -12.78
C LEU A 94 5.97 13.86 -12.71
N THR A 95 4.81 14.40 -12.33
CA THR A 95 4.58 15.84 -12.23
C THR A 95 3.94 16.21 -10.89
N GLU A 96 4.08 17.46 -10.49
CA GLU A 96 3.45 18.01 -9.28
C GLU A 96 1.91 18.04 -9.36
N GLY A 97 1.35 18.03 -10.58
CA GLY A 97 -0.10 17.92 -10.79
C GLY A 97 -0.64 16.53 -10.48
N VAL A 98 0.19 15.48 -10.58
CA VAL A 98 -0.21 14.10 -10.31
C VAL A 98 0.19 13.65 -8.91
N PHE A 99 1.41 13.97 -8.47
CA PHE A 99 1.95 13.53 -7.19
C PHE A 99 2.29 14.73 -6.29
N PRO A 100 1.89 14.71 -5.02
CA PRO A 100 2.32 15.70 -4.04
C PRO A 100 3.84 15.60 -3.85
N ALA A 101 4.48 16.71 -3.48
CA ALA A 101 5.94 16.81 -3.40
C ALA A 101 6.56 15.72 -2.51
N ASP A 102 5.89 15.34 -1.42
CA ASP A 102 6.38 14.33 -0.48
C ASP A 102 6.37 12.89 -1.05
N ILE A 103 5.57 12.63 -2.09
CA ILE A 103 5.64 11.40 -2.91
C ILE A 103 6.55 11.60 -4.12
N LEU A 104 6.45 12.73 -4.82
CA LEU A 104 7.13 12.95 -6.08
C LEU A 104 8.65 12.85 -5.94
N LEU A 105 9.22 13.48 -4.91
CA LEU A 105 10.67 13.44 -4.67
C LEU A 105 11.22 12.02 -4.47
N PRO A 106 10.71 11.18 -3.53
CA PRO A 106 11.19 9.81 -3.40
C PRO A 106 10.78 8.92 -4.59
N LEU A 107 9.74 9.27 -5.35
CA LEU A 107 9.36 8.55 -6.57
C LEU A 107 10.35 8.80 -7.72
N LEU A 108 10.84 10.02 -7.87
CA LEU A 108 11.90 10.35 -8.84
C LEU A 108 13.19 9.56 -8.55
N ASP A 109 13.55 9.40 -7.28
CA ASP A 109 14.70 8.59 -6.90
C ASP A 109 14.47 7.10 -7.17
N TYR A 110 13.32 6.56 -6.74
CA TYR A 110 12.94 5.17 -7.04
C TYR A 110 12.93 4.88 -8.55
N ALA A 111 12.48 5.84 -9.37
CA ALA A 111 12.44 5.71 -10.82
C ALA A 111 13.82 5.55 -11.45
N ARG A 112 14.93 5.88 -10.78
CA ARG A 112 16.29 5.69 -11.33
C ARG A 112 16.66 4.21 -11.43
N ASP A 113 16.33 3.43 -10.41
CA ASP A 113 16.55 1.98 -10.36
C ASP A 113 15.36 1.24 -9.71
N PRO A 114 14.22 1.13 -10.42
CA PRO A 114 12.99 0.62 -9.85
C PRO A 114 13.15 -0.87 -9.50
N LYS A 115 12.66 -1.22 -8.30
CA LYS A 115 12.68 -2.59 -7.76
C LYS A 115 11.31 -3.26 -7.92
N ALA A 116 11.27 -4.58 -7.70
CA ALA A 116 10.05 -5.38 -7.80
C ALA A 116 8.91 -4.90 -6.90
N ALA A 117 9.22 -4.33 -5.73
CA ALA A 117 8.23 -3.79 -4.83
C ALA A 117 8.59 -2.35 -4.44
N THR A 118 7.60 -1.46 -4.48
CA THR A 118 7.74 -0.10 -3.93
C THR A 118 8.12 -0.12 -2.45
N ALA A 119 7.69 -1.14 -1.71
CA ALA A 119 8.05 -1.36 -0.30
C ALA A 119 9.56 -1.57 -0.07
N SER A 120 10.33 -1.93 -1.11
CA SER A 120 11.79 -2.02 -1.03
C SER A 120 12.48 -0.65 -1.05
N HIS A 121 11.76 0.42 -1.39
CA HIS A 121 12.26 1.79 -1.36
C HIS A 121 11.63 2.54 -0.18
N GLN A 122 12.33 2.50 0.96
CA GLN A 122 11.81 2.97 2.26
C GLN A 122 11.23 4.41 2.22
N PRO A 123 11.89 5.41 1.61
CA PRO A 123 11.35 6.77 1.56
C PRO A 123 10.01 6.84 0.80
N LEU A 124 9.92 6.18 -0.35
CA LEU A 124 8.70 6.17 -1.16
C LEU A 124 7.59 5.38 -0.49
N TYR A 125 7.93 4.24 0.12
CA TYR A 125 6.97 3.45 0.87
C TYR A 125 6.36 4.25 2.01
N GLN A 126 7.18 4.94 2.81
CA GLN A 126 6.71 5.78 3.91
C GLN A 126 5.83 6.94 3.42
N ALA A 127 6.24 7.61 2.33
CA ALA A 127 5.45 8.69 1.73
C ALA A 127 4.06 8.18 1.31
N LEU A 128 4.00 7.07 0.58
CA LEU A 128 2.73 6.48 0.13
C LEU A 128 1.83 6.07 1.31
N ARG A 129 2.40 5.52 2.38
CA ARG A 129 1.66 5.08 3.57
C ARG A 129 0.93 6.23 4.29
N ARG A 130 1.38 7.47 4.16
CA ARG A 130 0.71 8.65 4.72
C ARG A 130 -0.63 8.97 4.06
N TYR A 131 -0.85 8.44 2.85
CA TYR A 131 -2.08 8.63 2.08
C TYR A 131 -3.02 7.43 2.14
N ASP A 132 -2.68 6.37 2.90
CA ASP A 132 -3.60 5.28 3.14
C ASP A 132 -4.83 5.80 3.89
N GLN A 133 -6.02 5.37 3.47
CA GLN A 133 -7.23 5.73 4.20
C GLN A 133 -7.20 5.07 5.58
N HIS A 134 -7.23 5.91 6.60
CA HIS A 134 -7.39 5.47 7.98
C HIS A 134 -8.89 5.43 8.29
N PRO A 135 -9.42 4.33 8.88
CA PRO A 135 -10.79 4.33 9.37
C PRO A 135 -11.00 5.52 10.30
N GLU A 136 -12.13 6.24 10.17
CA GLU A 136 -12.42 7.37 11.04
C GLU A 136 -12.38 6.97 12.52
N GLY A 137 -11.81 7.85 13.34
CA GLY A 137 -11.60 7.61 14.77
C GLY A 137 -10.53 6.54 15.08
N THR A 138 -9.62 6.27 14.14
CA THR A 138 -8.45 5.40 14.41
C THR A 138 -7.13 6.17 14.32
N LEU A 139 -6.15 5.72 15.10
CA LEU A 139 -4.79 6.23 15.17
C LEU A 139 -3.83 5.03 15.16
N ARG A 140 -2.53 5.25 14.90
CA ARG A 140 -1.57 4.16 15.00
C ARG A 140 -1.34 3.82 16.46
N LEU A 141 -1.12 2.54 16.77
CA LEU A 141 -0.84 2.10 18.13
C LEU A 141 0.40 2.80 18.73
N VAL A 142 1.38 3.19 17.91
CA VAL A 142 2.54 3.98 18.36
C VAL A 142 2.13 5.32 18.97
N GLU A 143 1.01 5.91 18.55
CA GLU A 143 0.49 7.21 19.01
C GLU A 143 -0.38 7.07 20.28
N VAL A 144 -0.85 5.87 20.61
CA VAL A 144 -1.60 5.60 21.85
C VAL A 144 -0.66 5.72 23.07
N PRO A 145 -1.01 6.44 24.15
CA PRO A 145 -0.19 6.46 25.36
C PRO A 145 -0.06 5.07 26.01
N GLU A 146 1.04 4.82 26.74
CA GLU A 146 1.19 3.57 27.50
C GLU A 146 0.10 3.47 28.59
N ASN A 147 -0.31 2.24 28.92
CA ASN A 147 -1.40 1.88 29.82
C ASN A 147 -2.81 2.32 29.38
N GLN A 148 -2.97 2.89 28.19
CA GLN A 148 -4.30 3.20 27.64
C GLN A 148 -4.96 2.01 26.98
N SER A 149 -6.30 1.99 27.05
CA SER A 149 -7.13 0.99 26.40
C SER A 149 -7.41 1.37 24.94
N PHE A 150 -7.38 0.39 24.05
CA PHE A 150 -7.69 0.55 22.64
C PHE A 150 -8.45 -0.66 22.09
N GLU A 151 -9.26 -0.44 21.06
CA GLU A 151 -9.93 -1.50 20.32
C GLU A 151 -9.14 -1.87 19.05
N LEU A 152 -8.95 -3.17 18.84
CA LEU A 152 -8.40 -3.73 17.62
C LEU A 152 -9.14 -5.01 17.24
N GLY A 153 -9.81 -5.01 16.09
CA GLY A 153 -10.50 -6.19 15.57
C GLY A 153 -11.63 -6.69 16.48
N GLY A 154 -12.40 -5.76 17.08
CA GLY A 154 -13.51 -6.07 17.99
C GLY A 154 -13.10 -6.55 19.39
N ARG A 155 -11.80 -6.46 19.73
CA ARG A 155 -11.28 -6.82 21.05
C ARG A 155 -10.61 -5.60 21.68
N THR A 156 -10.72 -5.51 23.00
CA THR A 156 -10.12 -4.43 23.79
C THR A 156 -8.80 -4.86 24.40
N PHE A 157 -7.78 -4.01 24.27
CA PHE A 157 -6.44 -4.25 24.77
C PHE A 157 -5.94 -3.06 25.58
N ILE A 158 -5.05 -3.30 26.55
CA ILE A 158 -4.22 -2.27 27.18
C ILE A 158 -2.84 -2.29 26.54
N LYS A 159 -2.33 -1.12 26.11
CA LYS A 159 -0.98 -0.95 25.57
C LYS A 159 0.07 -0.95 26.69
N HIS A 160 1.15 -1.71 26.52
CA HIS A 160 2.33 -1.71 27.41
C HIS A 160 3.60 -1.32 26.64
N GLN A 161 4.75 -1.71 27.17
CA GLN A 161 6.08 -1.48 26.63
C GLN A 161 6.24 -1.77 25.12
N LYS A 162 6.98 -0.87 24.46
CA LYS A 162 7.45 -1.02 23.09
C LYS A 162 8.50 -2.13 23.00
N ARG A 163 8.35 -2.99 22.01
CA ARG A 163 9.41 -3.85 21.44
C ARG A 163 9.83 -3.26 20.08
N ARG A 164 10.80 -3.87 19.40
CA ARG A 164 11.39 -3.38 18.13
C ARG A 164 10.39 -2.71 17.16
N THR A 165 9.39 -3.45 16.68
CA THR A 165 8.36 -2.97 15.73
C THR A 165 6.93 -3.20 16.22
N ARG A 166 6.77 -3.62 17.48
CA ARG A 166 5.50 -4.07 18.06
C ARG A 166 5.38 -3.60 19.51
N PHE A 167 4.17 -3.50 20.04
CA PHE A 167 3.92 -3.27 21.46
C PHE A 167 3.41 -4.54 22.12
N LEU A 168 3.83 -4.80 23.35
CA LEU A 168 3.17 -5.78 24.20
C LEU A 168 1.81 -5.19 24.63
N CYS A 169 0.75 -6.00 24.56
CA CYS A 169 -0.60 -5.58 24.90
C CYS A 169 -1.30 -6.68 25.68
N THR A 170 -2.11 -6.34 26.67
CA THR A 170 -2.95 -7.32 27.39
C THR A 170 -4.38 -7.23 26.88
N ASP A 171 -4.95 -8.36 26.49
CA ASP A 171 -6.37 -8.45 26.15
C ASP A 171 -7.23 -8.38 27.41
N GLN A 172 -8.23 -7.50 27.43
CA GLN A 172 -9.07 -7.29 28.61
C GLN A 172 -10.15 -8.37 28.81
N GLN A 173 -10.50 -9.15 27.77
CA GLN A 173 -11.49 -10.23 27.89
C GLN A 173 -10.88 -11.48 28.52
N ASN A 174 -9.62 -11.80 28.20
CA ASN A 174 -9.01 -13.07 28.63
C ASN A 174 -7.72 -12.91 29.45
N GLY A 175 -7.23 -11.69 29.67
CA GLY A 175 -6.04 -11.38 30.46
C GLY A 175 -4.70 -11.79 29.83
N ARG A 176 -4.69 -12.35 28.61
CA ARG A 176 -3.48 -12.84 27.95
C ARG A 176 -2.72 -11.70 27.26
N GLN A 177 -1.41 -11.86 27.16
CA GLN A 177 -0.54 -10.93 26.46
C GLN A 177 -0.37 -11.28 24.98
N TYR A 178 -0.35 -10.25 24.14
CA TYR A 178 -0.19 -10.31 22.69
C TYR A 178 0.82 -9.26 22.24
N THR A 179 1.38 -9.43 21.03
CA THR A 179 2.16 -8.36 20.40
C THR A 179 1.41 -7.79 19.21
N VAL A 180 1.23 -6.47 19.19
CA VAL A 180 0.51 -5.74 18.14
C VAL A 180 1.51 -4.86 17.38
N PRO A 181 1.47 -4.78 16.03
CA PRO A 181 2.38 -3.91 15.29
C PRO A 181 2.25 -2.44 15.73
N ALA A 182 3.36 -1.71 15.81
CA ALA A 182 3.35 -0.29 16.15
C ALA A 182 2.52 0.56 15.17
N GLU A 183 2.49 0.15 13.89
CA GLU A 183 1.75 0.79 12.81
C GLU A 183 0.29 0.28 12.68
N ALA A 184 -0.20 -0.54 13.61
CA ALA A 184 -1.58 -1.00 13.57
C ALA A 184 -2.53 0.17 13.84
N MET A 185 -3.56 0.30 13.00
CA MET A 185 -4.65 1.26 13.24
C MET A 185 -5.57 0.71 14.32
N VAL A 186 -5.78 1.50 15.36
CA VAL A 186 -6.57 1.15 16.55
C VAL A 186 -7.49 2.31 16.91
N ARG A 187 -8.60 2.03 17.58
CA ARG A 187 -9.49 3.06 18.15
C ARG A 187 -9.12 3.25 19.61
N LEU A 188 -8.72 4.46 20.00
CA LEU A 188 -8.49 4.78 21.41
C LEU A 188 -9.83 4.76 22.14
N LEU A 189 -9.87 4.11 23.31
CA LEU A 189 -11.03 4.16 24.19
C LEU A 189 -10.77 5.23 25.25
N GLU A 190 -11.73 6.12 25.45
CA GLU A 190 -11.66 7.10 26.52
C GLU A 190 -11.68 6.40 27.88
N VAL A 191 -10.87 6.93 28.81
CA VAL A 191 -10.88 6.49 30.20
C VAL A 191 -12.22 6.89 30.79
N ARG A 192 -13.06 5.90 31.14
CA ARG A 192 -14.20 6.14 32.02
C ARG A 192 -13.66 6.52 33.39
N ILE A 193 -13.60 7.82 33.69
CA ILE A 193 -13.48 8.27 35.06
C ILE A 193 -14.85 8.02 35.68
N GLU A 194 -15.00 6.92 36.41
CA GLU A 194 -16.18 6.78 37.27
C GLU A 194 -16.12 7.90 38.32
N PRO A 195 -17.16 8.74 38.44
CA PRO A 195 -17.21 9.70 39.52
C PRO A 195 -17.18 8.91 40.82
N ASN A 196 -16.18 9.20 41.64
CA ASN A 196 -15.92 8.59 42.93
C ASN A 196 -17.18 8.75 43.80
N SER A 197 -18.05 7.74 43.86
CA SER A 197 -19.20 7.73 44.76
C SER A 197 -18.69 7.45 46.17
N ARG A 198 -18.13 8.48 46.80
CA ARG A 198 -18.08 8.60 48.25
C ARG A 198 -19.09 9.66 48.62
N TYR A 199 -20.20 9.26 49.23
CA TYR A 199 -20.66 9.70 50.56
C TYR A 199 -21.76 8.74 51.02
#